data_AF-A0A843BYP4-F1
#
_entry.id   AF-A0A843BYP4-F1
#
_cell.length_a   1.000
_cell.length_b   1.000
_cell.length_c   1.000
_cell.angle_alpha   90.00
_cell.angle_beta   90.00
_cell.angle_gamma   90.00
#
_symmetry.space_group_name_H-M   'P 1'
#
loop_
_entity.id
_entity.type
_entity.pdbx_description
1 polymer ?
#
loop_
_entity_poly.entity_id
_entity_poly.type
_entity_poly.pdbx_seq_one_letter_code
_entity_poly.pdbx_strand_id
1 'polypeptide(L)'
;MKIFDKNKQKFGKVVNLVFLPCGEPALIVGGTGMEEFAENIKFEENIDLLLPMDYIETVDHQGIKIKAQVSELSLTKDNKPMDKETQRAYLNSLIRKGEAKTQLLMRPKPEEFNDFARFR
;
A
#
# COMPACT_ATOMS: atom_id res chain seq x y z
N MET A 1 10.19 -2.74 8.55
CA MET A 1 9.36 -2.67 9.77
C MET A 1 8.12 -3.54 9.59
N LYS A 2 7.68 -4.31 10.60
CA LYS A 2 6.51 -5.21 10.51
C LYS A 2 5.20 -4.41 10.69
N ILE A 3 4.14 -4.86 10.04
CA ILE A 3 2.79 -4.31 10.19
C ILE A 3 1.88 -5.41 10.76
N PHE A 4 1.12 -5.04 11.78
CA PHE A 4 0.16 -5.89 12.46
C PHE A 4 -1.22 -5.28 12.37
N ASP A 5 -2.22 -6.13 12.24
CA ASP A 5 -3.62 -5.71 12.32
C ASP A 5 -4.09 -5.55 13.76
N LYS A 6 -5.37 -5.17 13.91
CA LYS A 6 -6.04 -5.02 15.21
C LYS A 6 -5.98 -6.29 16.08
N ASN A 7 -5.93 -7.48 15.47
CA ASN A 7 -5.86 -8.78 16.15
C ASN A 7 -4.41 -9.25 16.39
N LYS A 8 -3.42 -8.38 16.16
CA LYS A 8 -1.98 -8.69 16.24
C LYS A 8 -1.53 -9.74 15.22
N GLN A 9 -2.33 -10.01 14.19
CA GLN A 9 -1.91 -10.83 13.07
C GLN A 9 -0.92 -10.05 12.23
N LYS A 10 0.20 -10.68 11.86
CA LYS A 10 1.18 -10.06 10.97
C LYS A 10 0.57 -9.92 9.58
N PHE A 11 0.35 -8.68 9.17
CA PHE A 11 -0.23 -8.34 7.87
C PHE A 11 0.84 -8.22 6.78
N GLY A 12 2.00 -7.65 7.11
CA GLY A 12 3.04 -7.41 6.11
C GLY A 12 4.25 -6.69 6.66
N LYS A 13 5.01 -6.06 5.77
CA LYS A 13 6.11 -5.15 6.11
C LYS A 13 6.00 -3.85 5.31
N VAL A 14 6.48 -2.77 5.89
CA VAL A 14 6.72 -1.53 5.15
C VAL A 14 7.83 -1.78 4.12
N VAL A 15 7.49 -1.56 2.86
CA VAL A 15 8.41 -1.59 1.72
C VAL A 15 8.95 -0.20 1.46
N ASN A 16 8.06 0.80 1.41
CA ASN A 16 8.44 2.18 1.15
C ASN A 16 7.48 3.17 1.84
N LEU A 17 7.89 4.43 1.94
CA LEU A 17 7.06 5.56 2.31
C LEU A 17 7.02 6.52 1.13
N VAL A 18 5.82 6.95 0.76
CA VAL A 18 5.60 7.88 -0.36
C VAL A 18 4.82 9.09 0.13
N PHE A 19 5.03 10.23 -0.53
CA PHE A 19 4.19 11.41 -0.36
C PHE A 19 3.18 11.46 -1.51
N LEU A 20 1.91 11.57 -1.15
CA LEU A 20 0.81 11.73 -2.08
C LEU A 20 0.82 13.17 -2.64
N PRO A 21 0.16 13.44 -3.79
CA PRO A 21 0.12 14.78 -4.37
C PRO A 21 -0.44 15.87 -3.45
N CYS A 22 -1.34 15.51 -2.53
CA CYS A 22 -1.84 16.40 -1.48
C CYS A 22 -0.84 16.66 -0.32
N GLY A 23 0.37 16.08 -0.38
CA GLY A 23 1.43 16.21 0.61
C GLY A 23 1.34 15.25 1.79
N GLU A 24 0.34 14.37 1.84
CA GLU A 24 0.22 13.39 2.93
C GLU A 24 1.14 12.19 2.73
N PRO A 25 1.74 11.66 3.79
CA PRO A 25 2.47 10.40 3.70
C PRO A 25 1.50 9.23 3.52
N ALA A 26 1.96 8.20 2.83
CA ALA A 26 1.34 6.88 2.79
C ALA A 26 2.43 5.80 2.76
N LEU A 27 2.08 4.61 3.22
CA LEU A 27 2.98 3.47 3.25
C LEU A 27 2.70 2.55 2.08
N ILE A 28 3.76 2.05 1.46
CA ILE A 28 3.71 0.93 0.55
C ILE A 28 3.99 -0.33 1.36
N VAL A 29 3.02 -1.24 1.40
CA VAL A 29 3.07 -2.48 2.17
C VAL A 29 3.25 -3.66 1.22
N GLY A 30 4.14 -4.57 1.58
CA GLY A 30 4.38 -5.80 0.83
C GLY A 30 4.95 -6.92 1.70
N GLY A 31 5.31 -8.04 1.06
CA GLY A 31 5.91 -9.23 1.68
C GLY A 31 4.91 -10.34 2.01
N THR A 32 5.44 -11.47 2.49
CA THR A 32 4.77 -12.78 2.50
C THR A 32 3.37 -12.84 3.13
N GLY A 33 3.10 -12.11 4.21
CA GLY A 33 1.76 -12.08 4.82
C GLY A 33 0.69 -11.40 3.96
N MET A 34 1.10 -10.45 3.11
CA MET A 34 0.24 -9.81 2.12
C MET A 34 0.10 -10.68 0.87
N GLU A 35 1.17 -11.38 0.47
CA GLU A 35 1.15 -12.33 -0.65
C GLU A 35 0.24 -13.54 -0.35
N GLU A 36 0.25 -14.09 0.87
CA GLU A 36 -0.69 -15.14 1.30
C GLU A 36 -2.14 -14.65 1.34
N PHE A 37 -2.38 -13.43 1.81
CA PHE A 37 -3.69 -12.79 1.74
C PHE A 37 -4.12 -12.57 0.28
N ALA A 38 -3.17 -12.26 -0.59
CA ALA A 38 -3.41 -12.04 -2.01
C ALA A 38 -3.66 -13.37 -2.77
N GLU A 39 -2.94 -14.44 -2.46
CA GLU A 39 -3.17 -15.77 -3.03
C GLU A 39 -4.58 -16.29 -2.71
N ASN A 40 -5.06 -16.06 -1.48
CA ASN A 40 -6.42 -16.42 -1.08
C ASN A 40 -7.51 -15.70 -1.90
N ILE A 41 -7.17 -14.57 -2.52
CA ILE A 41 -8.06 -13.76 -3.36
C ILE A 41 -7.74 -13.94 -4.87
N LYS A 42 -6.82 -14.87 -5.23
CA LYS A 42 -6.37 -15.18 -6.61
C LYS A 42 -5.70 -14.00 -7.34
N PHE A 43 -4.88 -13.23 -6.64
CA PHE A 43 -4.15 -12.11 -7.23
C PHE A 43 -2.95 -12.54 -8.10
N GLU A 44 -2.54 -11.64 -9.01
CA GLU A 44 -1.30 -11.77 -9.79
C GLU A 44 -0.05 -11.41 -8.95
N GLU A 45 1.12 -11.93 -9.35
CA GLU A 45 2.41 -11.57 -8.77
C GLU A 45 2.78 -10.09 -9.08
N ASN A 46 3.54 -9.42 -8.21
CA ASN A 46 4.00 -8.01 -8.30
C ASN A 46 2.99 -6.90 -7.95
N ILE A 47 2.23 -7.09 -6.87
CA ILE A 47 1.33 -6.07 -6.34
C ILE A 47 1.91 -5.49 -5.05
N ASP A 48 1.69 -4.21 -4.82
CA ASP A 48 1.94 -3.53 -3.56
C ASP A 48 0.65 -2.88 -3.04
N LEU A 49 0.49 -2.79 -1.72
CA LEU A 49 -0.66 -2.12 -1.12
C LEU A 49 -0.29 -0.71 -0.68
N LEU A 50 -1.03 0.28 -1.16
CA LEU A 50 -1.00 1.64 -0.64
C LEU A 50 -1.86 1.72 0.62
N LEU A 51 -1.24 2.08 1.74
CA LEU A 51 -1.88 2.24 3.04
C LEU A 51 -1.76 3.70 3.53
N PRO A 52 -2.86 4.46 3.54
CA PRO A 52 -2.88 5.82 4.10
C PRO A 52 -2.57 5.83 5.60
N MET A 53 -1.94 6.91 6.08
CA MET A 53 -1.53 7.03 7.49
C MET A 53 -2.72 7.05 8.46
N ASP A 54 -3.91 7.43 8.00
CA ASP A 54 -5.13 7.43 8.82
C ASP A 54 -5.52 6.03 9.34
N TYR A 55 -5.04 4.97 8.69
CA TYR A 55 -5.24 3.59 9.13
C TYR A 55 -4.26 3.16 10.22
N ILE A 56 -3.21 3.93 10.50
CA ILE A 56 -2.23 3.61 11.53
C ILE A 56 -2.77 4.03 12.90
N GLU A 57 -2.78 3.08 13.83
CA GLU A 57 -3.15 3.31 15.22
C GLU A 57 -1.91 3.71 16.04
N THR A 58 -0.84 2.92 15.94
CA THR A 58 0.40 3.17 16.67
C THR A 58 1.63 2.73 15.88
N VAL A 59 2.74 3.42 16.10
CA VAL A 59 4.07 3.01 15.64
C VAL A 59 4.96 2.87 16.87
N ASP A 60 5.47 1.66 17.11
CA ASP A 60 6.33 1.34 18.25
C ASP A 60 7.52 0.46 17.83
N HIS A 61 8.31 0.01 18.82
CA HIS A 61 9.49 -0.84 18.59
C HIS A 61 9.14 -2.23 18.04
N GLN A 62 7.91 -2.70 18.22
CA GLN A 62 7.43 -3.97 17.68
C GLN A 62 6.99 -3.83 16.22
N GLY A 63 6.47 -2.66 15.84
CA GLY A 63 6.14 -2.31 14.47
C GLY A 63 4.99 -1.31 14.36
N ILE A 64 4.28 -1.36 13.23
CA ILE A 64 3.07 -0.59 12.99
C ILE A 64 1.86 -1.44 13.36
N LYS A 65 0.91 -0.87 14.11
CA LYS A 65 -0.43 -1.43 14.30
C LYS A 65 -1.44 -0.61 13.52
N ILE A 66 -2.29 -1.27 12.74
CA ILE A 66 -3.39 -0.62 12.02
C ILE A 66 -4.71 -0.76 12.77
N LYS A 67 -5.59 0.23 12.61
CA LYS A 67 -6.89 0.31 13.28
C LYS A 67 -7.89 -0.78 12.84
N ALA A 68 -7.68 -1.34 11.65
CA ALA A 68 -8.58 -2.30 11.00
C ALA A 68 -8.04 -3.74 11.12
N GLN A 69 -8.94 -4.72 11.06
CA GLN A 69 -8.57 -6.11 10.82
C GLN A 69 -8.25 -6.31 9.32
N VAL A 70 -7.33 -7.21 8.99
CA VAL A 70 -6.97 -7.47 7.57
C VAL A 70 -8.19 -7.82 6.72
N SER A 71 -9.10 -8.63 7.26
CA SER A 71 -10.36 -9.02 6.59
C SER A 71 -11.34 -7.87 6.37
N GLU A 72 -11.19 -6.76 7.10
CA GLU A 72 -12.05 -5.58 6.99
C GLU A 72 -11.48 -4.55 5.99
N LEU A 73 -10.24 -4.74 5.53
CA LEU A 73 -9.64 -3.86 4.54
C LEU A 73 -10.42 -3.99 3.23
N SER A 74 -11.24 -2.97 2.96
CA SER A 74 -11.89 -2.79 1.67
C SER A 74 -10.79 -2.43 0.67
N LEU A 75 -10.40 -3.39 -0.18
CA LEU A 75 -9.47 -3.14 -1.26
C LEU A 75 -10.21 -2.44 -2.43
N THR A 76 -9.60 -2.42 -3.60
CA THR A 76 -10.27 -2.00 -4.85
C THR A 76 -11.62 -2.70 -4.99
N LYS A 77 -12.58 -2.02 -5.64
CA LYS A 77 -13.98 -2.50 -5.78
C LYS A 77 -14.09 -3.91 -6.35
N ASP A 78 -13.13 -4.29 -7.17
CA ASP A 78 -13.03 -5.57 -7.86
C ASP A 78 -11.92 -6.48 -7.33
N ASN A 79 -11.21 -6.08 -6.26
CA ASN A 79 -10.01 -6.76 -5.78
C ASN A 79 -9.05 -7.02 -6.95
N LYS A 80 -8.76 -6.01 -7.77
CA LYS A 80 -7.70 -6.06 -8.78
C LYS A 80 -6.72 -4.92 -8.58
N PRO A 81 -5.43 -5.12 -8.90
CA PRO A 81 -4.49 -4.02 -8.92
C PRO A 81 -4.92 -3.00 -9.98
N MET A 82 -4.74 -1.72 -9.67
CA MET A 82 -4.99 -0.65 -10.62
C MET A 82 -3.96 -0.74 -11.74
N ASP A 83 -4.40 -0.73 -13.00
CA ASP A 83 -3.49 -0.54 -14.12
C ASP A 83 -2.78 0.83 -14.00
N LYS A 84 -1.74 1.05 -14.82
CA LYS A 84 -0.91 2.25 -14.74
C LYS A 84 -1.70 3.55 -14.97
N GLU A 85 -2.65 3.54 -15.90
CA GLU A 85 -3.44 4.71 -16.23
C GLU A 85 -4.40 5.05 -15.08
N THR A 86 -5.08 4.03 -14.57
CA THR A 86 -6.01 4.16 -13.44
C THR A 86 -5.26 4.57 -12.16
N GLN A 87 -4.09 3.99 -11.87
CA GLN A 87 -3.24 4.38 -10.74
C GLN A 87 -2.82 5.85 -10.83
N ARG A 88 -2.41 6.31 -12.02
CA ARG A 88 -2.04 7.71 -12.23
C ARG A 88 -3.25 8.64 -12.06
N ALA A 89 -4.40 8.26 -12.59
CA ALA A 89 -5.64 9.03 -12.44
C ALA A 89 -6.05 9.13 -10.96
N TYR A 90 -5.97 8.04 -10.21
CA TYR A 90 -6.23 8.01 -8.77
C TYR A 90 -5.28 8.94 -8.02
N LEU A 91 -3.96 8.80 -8.22
CA LEU A 91 -2.99 9.65 -7.52
C LEU A 91 -3.21 11.14 -7.85
N ASN A 92 -3.44 11.48 -9.12
CA ASN A 92 -3.76 12.85 -9.54
C ASN A 92 -5.08 13.38 -8.96
N SER A 93 -6.01 12.50 -8.61
CA SER A 93 -7.28 12.89 -7.97
C SER A 93 -7.12 13.28 -6.50
N LEU A 94 -5.99 12.92 -5.86
CA LEU A 94 -5.72 13.23 -4.45
C LEU A 94 -5.29 14.68 -4.30
N ILE A 95 -6.27 15.58 -4.23
CA ILE A 95 -6.05 17.02 -4.15
C ILE A 95 -6.09 17.49 -2.69
N ARG A 96 -6.85 16.80 -1.84
CA ARG A 96 -7.02 17.13 -0.42
C ARG A 96 -6.59 16.01 0.50
N LYS A 97 -6.32 16.41 1.75
CA LYS A 97 -6.01 15.51 2.86
C LYS A 97 -7.18 14.57 3.16
N GLY A 98 -6.89 13.31 3.46
CA GLY A 98 -7.88 12.28 3.79
C GLY A 98 -8.65 11.70 2.60
N GLU A 99 -8.38 12.12 1.37
CA GLU A 99 -9.00 11.54 0.16
C GLU A 99 -8.40 10.19 -0.22
N ALA A 100 -7.20 9.91 0.30
CA ALA A 100 -6.48 8.68 0.05
C ALA A 100 -7.21 7.49 0.66
N LYS A 101 -7.42 6.48 -0.18
CA LYS A 101 -7.99 5.19 0.20
C LYS A 101 -6.92 4.11 0.06
N THR A 102 -7.15 2.99 0.74
CA THR A 102 -6.37 1.78 0.53
C THR A 102 -6.56 1.29 -0.91
N GLN A 103 -5.47 1.08 -1.64
CA GLN A 103 -5.49 0.68 -3.05
C GLN A 103 -4.39 -0.34 -3.35
N LEU A 104 -4.66 -1.26 -4.27
CA LEU A 104 -3.65 -2.18 -4.80
C LEU A 104 -2.98 -1.53 -6.01
N LEU A 105 -1.68 -1.35 -5.91
CA LEU A 105 -0.87 -0.71 -6.94
C LEU A 105 -0.03 -1.76 -7.65
N MET A 106 0.13 -1.61 -8.96
CA MET A 106 1.10 -2.40 -9.71
C MET A 106 2.50 -1.96 -9.29
N ARG A 107 3.34 -2.93 -8.90
CA ARG A 107 4.75 -2.63 -8.65
C ARG A 107 5.39 -2.25 -10.00
N PRO A 108 6.07 -1.10 -10.11
CA PRO A 108 6.80 -0.77 -11.32
C PRO A 108 7.82 -1.87 -11.63
N LYS A 109 8.01 -2.21 -12.90
CA LYS A 109 9.04 -3.17 -13.25
C LYS A 109 10.43 -2.58 -12.95
N PRO A 110 11.44 -3.40 -12.59
CA PRO A 110 12.81 -2.94 -12.37
C PRO A 110 13.33 -2.02 -13.50
N GLU A 111 12.99 -2.31 -14.75
CA GLU A 111 13.39 -1.51 -15.92
C GLU A 111 12.84 -0.07 -15.92
N GLU A 112 11.74 0.17 -15.19
CA GLU A 112 11.05 1.46 -15.09
C GLU A 112 11.60 2.34 -13.96
N PHE A 113 12.40 1.79 -13.04
CA PHE A 113 13.08 2.56 -12.00
C PHE A 113 14.30 3.33 -12.50
N ASN A 114 14.70 3.17 -13.77
CA ASN A 114 15.89 3.79 -14.35
C ASN A 114 15.87 5.33 -14.40
N ASP A 115 14.71 5.97 -14.20
CA ASP A 115 14.62 7.44 -14.19
C ASP A 115 15.18 8.09 -12.92
N PHE A 116 15.23 7.39 -11.78
CA PHE A 116 15.81 7.95 -10.54
C PHE A 116 17.33 7.81 -10.46
N ALA A 117 17.96 7.05 -11.36
CA ALA A 117 19.42 6.92 -11.44
C ALA A 117 20.10 8.11 -12.14
N ARG A 118 19.34 9.08 -12.67
CA ARG A 118 19.88 10.27 -13.37
C ARG A 118 20.18 11.47 -12.48
N PHE A 119 19.98 11.36 -11.18
CA PHE A 119 20.47 12.34 -10.19
C PHE A 119 21.61 11.72 -9.36
N ARG A 120 22.76 11.54 -10.00
CA ARG A 120 24.04 11.30 -9.34
C ARG A 120 25.09 12.25 -9.88
#